data_AF-A0A918B0T8-F1
#
_entry.id   AF-A0A918B0T8-F1
#
_cell.length_a   1.000
_cell.length_b   1.000
_cell.length_c   1.000
_cell.angle_alpha   90.00
_cell.angle_beta   90.00
_cell.angle_gamma   90.00
#
_symmetry.space_group_name_H-M   'P 1'
#
loop_
_entity.id
_entity.type
_entity.pdbx_description
1 polymer ?
#
loop_
_entity_poly.entity_id
_entity_poly.type
_entity_poly.pdbx_seq_one_letter_code
_entity_poly.pdbx_strand_id
1 'polypeptide(L)' 'MGLFSRKQKAEATDTVLITGAELDHAARALNAGDDGPANALVDRGDDKTTRQLITMRILGASINQQ' A
#
# COMPACT_ATOMS: atom_id res chain seq x y z
N MET A 1 33.24 15.39 -19.62
CA MET A 1 32.17 14.38 -19.41
C MET A 1 32.30 13.85 -17.99
N GLY A 2 31.51 14.30 -17.02
CA GLY A 2 31.54 13.68 -15.69
C GLY A 2 31.02 14.56 -14.56
N LEU A 3 29.72 14.52 -14.29
CA LEU A 3 29.10 15.07 -13.06
C LEU A 3 27.83 14.32 -12.60
N PHE A 4 27.58 13.09 -13.07
CA PHE A 4 26.35 12.36 -12.68
C PHE A 4 26.63 11.03 -11.97
N SER A 5 27.58 11.01 -11.03
CA SER A 5 27.56 10.01 -9.97
C SER A 5 26.65 10.49 -8.84
N ARG A 6 25.35 10.66 -9.15
CA ARG A 6 24.33 10.74 -8.10
C ARG A 6 24.32 9.37 -7.45
N LYS A 7 24.97 9.23 -6.29
CA LYS A 7 24.69 8.13 -5.37
C LYS A 7 23.19 8.21 -5.10
N GLN A 8 22.42 7.32 -5.73
CA GLN A 8 21.09 6.97 -5.27
C GLN A 8 21.29 6.48 -3.84
N LYS A 9 21.12 7.39 -2.88
CA LYS A 9 20.80 7.02 -1.52
C LYS A 9 19.45 6.33 -1.66
N ALA A 10 19.49 5.01 -1.81
CA ALA A 10 18.31 4.19 -1.57
C ALA A 10 17.92 4.51 -0.13
N GLU A 11 17.00 5.45 0.03
CA GLU A 11 16.17 5.46 1.23
C GLU A 11 15.66 4.04 1.34
N ALA A 12 16.09 3.36 2.40
CA ALA A 12 15.31 2.26 2.92
C ALA A 12 13.97 2.88 3.32
N THR A 13 13.09 3.08 2.34
CA THR A 13 11.66 3.11 2.57
C THR A 13 11.42 1.86 3.38
N ASP A 14 10.96 2.02 4.61
CA ASP A 14 10.44 0.92 5.42
C ASP A 14 9.27 0.37 4.59
N THR A 15 9.59 -0.61 3.76
CA THR A 15 8.73 -0.94 2.63
C THR A 15 7.74 -1.92 3.21
N VAL A 16 6.60 -1.39 3.68
CA VAL A 16 5.50 -2.23 4.17
C VAL A 16 5.14 -3.21 3.05
N LEU A 17 5.56 -4.45 3.23
CA LEU A 17 5.32 -5.55 2.32
C LEU A 17 3.88 -5.99 2.52
N ILE A 18 3.03 -5.58 1.59
CA ILE A 18 1.64 -6.02 1.52
C ILE A 18 1.51 -6.96 0.33
N THR A 19 1.03 -8.16 0.60
CA THR A 19 0.80 -9.17 -0.44
C THR A 19 -0.48 -8.87 -1.21
N GLY A 20 -0.56 -9.33 -2.46
CA GLY A 20 -1.78 -9.21 -3.26
C GLY A 20 -2.99 -9.88 -2.59
N ALA A 21 -2.79 -11.01 -1.91
CA ALA A 21 -3.85 -11.70 -1.17
C ALA A 21 -4.43 -10.88 -0.02
N GLU A 22 -3.59 -10.11 0.69
CA GLU A 22 -4.05 -9.20 1.74
C GLU A 22 -4.86 -8.03 1.17
N LEU A 23 -4.42 -7.46 0.04
CA LEU A 23 -5.16 -6.42 -0.67
C LEU A 23 -6.51 -6.94 -1.16
N ASP A 24 -6.55 -8.14 -1.74
CA ASP A 24 -7.78 -8.77 -2.21
C ASP A 24 -8.74 -9.09 -1.06
N HIS A 25 -8.22 -9.58 0.07
CA HIS A 25 -9.03 -9.82 1.26
C HIS A 25 -9.62 -8.51 1.80
N ALA A 26 -8.83 -7.45 1.91
CA ALA A 26 -9.32 -6.15 2.36
C ALA A 26 -10.31 -5.53 1.39
N ALA A 27 -10.08 -5.64 0.09
CA ALA A 27 -10.99 -5.20 -0.94
C ALA A 27 -12.34 -5.94 -0.89
N ARG A 28 -12.33 -7.26 -0.67
CA ARG A 28 -13.55 -8.06 -0.49
C ARG A 28 -14.31 -7.69 0.77
N ALA A 29 -13.60 -7.53 1.88
CA ALA A 29 -14.17 -7.13 3.15
C ALA A 29 -14.85 -5.75 3.03
N LEU A 30 -14.19 -4.78 2.41
CA LEU A 30 -14.77 -3.46 2.12
C LEU A 30 -16.04 -3.56 1.27
N ASN A 31 -16.02 -4.38 0.21
CA ASN A 31 -17.21 -4.60 -0.62
C ASN A 31 -18.36 -5.28 0.16
N ALA A 32 -18.04 -6.05 1.21
CA ALA A 32 -19.01 -6.63 2.13
C ALA A 32 -19.44 -5.67 3.26
N GLY A 33 -18.90 -4.46 3.31
CA GLY A 33 -19.17 -3.44 4.34
C GLY A 33 -18.35 -3.57 5.62
N ASP A 34 -17.27 -4.38 5.60
CA ASP A 34 -16.31 -4.50 6.70
C ASP A 34 -15.03 -3.73 6.42
N ASP A 35 -14.88 -2.58 7.08
CA ASP A 35 -13.71 -1.71 6.97
C ASP A 35 -12.51 -2.20 7.79
N GLY A 36 -12.70 -3.18 8.69
CA GLY A 36 -11.69 -3.64 9.64
C GLY A 36 -10.39 -4.11 8.98
N PRO A 37 -10.44 -5.01 7.99
CA PRO A 37 -9.25 -5.49 7.28
C PRO A 37 -8.50 -4.41 6.51
N ALA A 38 -9.23 -3.44 5.94
CA ALA A 38 -8.63 -2.32 5.23
C ALA A 38 -7.94 -1.34 6.20
N ASN A 39 -8.56 -1.02 7.32
CA ASN A 39 -7.96 -0.20 8.36
C ASN A 39 -6.73 -0.87 8.97
N ALA A 40 -6.79 -2.17 9.22
CA ALA A 40 -5.64 -2.93 9.73
C ALA A 40 -4.44 -2.90 8.77
N LEU A 41 -4.67 -2.91 7.45
CA LEU A 41 -3.61 -2.74 6.46
C LEU A 41 -3.07 -1.31 6.44
N VAL A 42 -3.95 -0.30 6.48
CA VAL A 42 -3.54 1.11 6.49
C VAL A 42 -2.73 1.41 7.75
N ASP A 43 -3.11 0.88 8.91
CA ASP A 43 -2.40 1.10 10.18
C ASP A 43 -0.99 0.50 10.22
N ARG A 44 -0.66 -0.44 9.31
CA ARG A 44 0.73 -0.91 9.13
C ARG A 44 1.64 0.15 8.49
N GLY A 45 1.08 1.21 7.91
CA GLY A 45 1.86 2.32 7.39
C GLY A 45 2.33 3.24 8.51
N ASP A 46 3.65 3.34 8.68
CA ASP A 46 4.26 4.20 9.70
C ASP A 46 4.10 5.71 9.41
N ASP A 47 4.00 6.07 8.14
CA ASP A 47 3.86 7.46 7.69
C ASP A 47 2.64 7.69 6.79
N LYS A 48 2.22 8.96 6.67
CA LYS A 48 1.05 9.36 5.87
C LYS A 48 1.14 8.94 4.40
N THR A 49 2.33 8.97 3.81
CA THR A 49 2.55 8.59 2.41
C THR A 49 2.34 7.09 2.24
N THR A 50 2.93 6.29 3.12
CA THR A 50 2.73 4.84 3.12
C THR A 50 1.26 4.48 3.31
N ARG A 51 0.57 5.10 4.29
CA ARG A 51 -0.88 4.92 4.47
C ARG A 51 -1.67 5.23 3.20
N GLN A 52 -1.38 6.35 2.55
CA GLN A 52 -2.05 6.74 1.29
C GLN A 52 -1.80 5.73 0.16
N LEU A 53 -0.58 5.22 0.03
CA LEU A 53 -0.25 4.18 -0.96
C LEU A 53 -1.03 2.89 -0.69
N ILE A 54 -1.17 2.50 0.57
CA ILE A 54 -1.94 1.33 0.98
C ILE A 54 -3.42 1.52 0.63
N THR A 55 -4.01 2.66 1.00
CA THR A 55 -5.40 2.99 0.65
C THR A 55 -5.64 2.95 -0.85
N MET A 56 -4.75 3.54 -1.66
CA MET A 56 -4.87 3.51 -3.12
C MET A 56 -4.78 2.09 -3.69
N ARG A 57 -3.91 1.24 -3.13
CA ARG A 57 -3.79 -0.17 -3.54
C ARG A 57 -5.05 -0.96 -3.22
N ILE A 58 -5.63 -0.77 -2.04
CA ILE A 58 -6.89 -1.41 -1.64
C ILE A 58 -8.03 -0.97 -2.56
N LEU A 59 -8.13 0.33 -2.86
CA LEU A 59 -9.12 0.87 -3.80
C LEU A 59 -8.95 0.30 -5.21
N GLY A 60 -7.71 0.20 -5.70
CA GLY A 60 -7.42 -0.42 -6.99
C GLY A 60 -7.84 -1.90 -7.03
N ALA A 61 -7.58 -2.64 -5.96
CA ALA A 61 -8.00 -4.04 -5.83
C ALA A 61 -9.53 -4.18 -5.78
N SER A 62 -10.25 -3.29 -5.07
CA SER A 62 -11.71 -3.36 -4.95
C SER A 62 -12.45 -3.10 -6.26
N ILE A 63 -11.89 -2.25 -7.13
CA ILE A 63 -12.45 -1.98 -8.46
C ILE A 63 -12.33 -3.20 -9.38
N ASN A 64 -11.22 -3.94 -9.30
CA ASN A 64 -10.99 -5.13 -10.12
C ASN A 64 -11.83 -6.35 -9.71
N GLN A 65 -12.62 -6.24 -8.64
CA GLN A 65 -13.48 -7.31 -8.13
C GLN A 65 -14.99 -7.10 -8.40
N GLN A 66 -15.35 -6.04 -9.13
CA GLN A 66 -16.70 -5.84 -9.67
C GLN A 66 -16.87 -6.50 -11.03
#